data_AF-A0A2M7NC78-F1
#
_entry.id   AF-A0A2M7NC78-F1
#
_cell.length_a   1.000
_cell.length_b   1.000
_cell.length_c   1.000
_cell.angle_alpha   90.00
_cell.angle_beta   90.00
_cell.angle_gamma   90.00
#
_symmetry.space_group_name_H-M   'P 1'
#
loop_
_entity.id
_entity.type
_entity.pdbx_description
1 polymer ?
#
loop_
_entity_poly.entity_id
_entity_poly.type
_entity_poly.pdbx_seq_one_letter_code
_entity_poly.pdbx_strand_id
1 'polypeptide(L)'
;MKPKLCQRVQFYRSQNSKSLIHYICDKYNSKLWQNEIYFAIVLHIGFSCLYLHSNTKNAVTDNFLQKLYSNFDDATVLSIKDLFVFLKKEFPDVAEKTINWKINQLKTKGILTHMSRGIYSLSKKSAFNPELSPNLKRLYNKVTKELPFINLCIWDSRWFNEFMVHQLFKYHIVVEAEKDATDSVFNVISDFNKNVFLKPDAEIFRRYIINHQEVIIVKPLISESPLQEFDGIKVPCLEKLLIDCLIDNDLFAAQQDELDNIYQSVFNKYLINMNKIRRYARRRDQLTEFDNKINSLNIKL
;
A
#
# COMPACT_ATOMS: atom_id res chain seq x y z
N MET A 1 34.56 29.32 30.68
CA MET A 1 35.32 28.18 31.24
C MET A 1 34.41 26.97 31.47
N LYS A 2 34.33 26.03 30.51
CA LYS A 2 34.43 24.59 30.89
C LYS A 2 35.87 24.37 31.39
N PRO A 3 36.28 23.35 32.19
CA PRO A 3 35.67 22.02 32.38
C PRO A 3 35.97 21.32 33.76
N LYS A 4 34.98 20.76 34.50
CA LYS A 4 35.29 19.71 35.53
C LYS A 4 34.23 18.61 35.73
N LEU A 5 33.09 18.64 35.04
CA LEU A 5 32.06 17.60 35.21
C LEU A 5 32.29 16.32 34.38
N CYS A 6 33.16 16.33 33.37
CA CYS A 6 33.26 15.21 32.42
C CYS A 6 34.20 14.07 32.82
N GLN A 7 35.02 14.20 33.89
CA GLN A 7 35.95 13.14 34.31
C GLN A 7 35.51 12.36 35.55
N ARG A 8 34.46 12.79 36.26
CA ARG A 8 33.99 12.11 37.48
C ARG A 8 33.02 10.95 37.23
N VAL A 9 32.48 10.84 36.01
CA VAL A 9 31.49 9.79 35.65
C VAL A 9 32.18 8.46 35.29
N GLN A 10 33.48 8.47 34.96
CA GLN A 10 34.20 7.24 34.60
C GLN A 10 34.71 6.43 35.80
N PHE A 11 34.70 6.97 37.02
CA PHE A 11 35.23 6.27 38.20
C PHE A 11 34.20 5.36 38.90
N TYR A 12 32.90 5.49 38.60
CA TYR A 12 31.83 4.76 39.28
C TYR A 12 31.41 3.46 38.57
N ARG A 13 32.15 3.01 37.56
CA ARG A 13 31.83 1.82 36.76
C ARG A 13 32.38 0.49 37.29
N SER A 14 33.13 0.44 38.40
CA SER A 14 33.82 -0.80 38.81
C SER A 14 33.66 -1.25 40.28
N GLN A 15 32.74 -0.66 41.05
CA GLN A 15 32.60 -1.02 42.47
C GLN A 15 31.20 -1.56 42.75
N ASN A 16 31.15 -2.81 43.23
CA ASN A 16 29.94 -3.53 43.66
C ASN A 16 29.01 -2.63 44.48
N SER A 17 27.70 -2.71 44.23
CA SER A 17 26.66 -1.90 44.89
C SER A 17 26.73 -1.89 46.43
N LYS A 18 27.32 -2.93 47.04
CA LYS A 18 27.58 -3.01 48.49
C LYS A 18 28.68 -2.07 48.99
N SER A 19 29.72 -1.77 48.22
CA SER A 19 30.82 -0.88 48.66
C SER A 19 30.46 0.61 48.61
N LEU A 20 29.53 0.98 47.72
CA LEU A 20 29.03 2.36 47.61
C LEU A 20 28.17 2.76 48.84
N ILE A 21 27.36 1.82 49.35
CA ILE A 21 26.49 2.03 50.51
C ILE A 21 27.34 2.18 51.77
N HIS A 22 28.38 1.35 51.95
CA HIS A 22 29.28 1.46 53.11
C HIS A 22 30.07 2.78 53.11
N TYR A 23 30.59 3.22 51.95
CA TYR A 23 31.34 4.48 51.83
C TYR A 23 30.48 5.73 52.11
N ILE A 24 29.18 5.69 51.76
CA ILE A 24 28.26 6.80 52.00
C ILE A 24 27.78 6.82 53.46
N CYS A 25 27.58 5.65 54.08
CA CYS A 25 27.21 5.54 55.49
C CYS A 25 28.33 5.97 56.46
N ASP A 26 29.60 5.63 56.17
CA ASP A 26 30.73 6.01 57.05
C ASP A 26 31.04 7.52 57.04
N LYS A 27 30.71 8.23 55.96
CA LYS A 27 31.08 9.65 55.80
C LYS A 27 30.04 10.64 56.33
N TYR A 28 28.81 10.20 56.56
CA TYR A 28 27.71 11.04 57.02
C TYR A 28 27.03 10.42 58.24
N ASN A 29 27.74 10.42 59.37
CA ASN A 29 27.19 10.01 60.66
C ASN A 29 26.32 11.13 61.26
N SER A 30 25.17 11.42 60.64
CA SER A 30 24.14 12.25 61.23
C SER A 30 22.74 11.72 60.87
N LYS A 31 21.92 11.51 61.88
CA LYS A 31 20.53 10.99 61.81
C LYS A 31 19.54 11.86 61.00
N LEU A 32 20.01 12.87 60.28
CA LEU A 32 19.17 13.89 59.64
C LEU A 32 18.95 13.71 58.13
N TRP A 33 19.59 12.73 57.46
CA TRP A 33 19.49 12.55 56.00
C TRP A 33 19.00 11.17 55.53
N GLN A 34 18.52 10.31 56.45
CA GLN A 34 18.06 8.97 56.09
C GLN A 34 16.88 8.99 55.09
N ASN A 35 15.97 9.97 55.20
CA ASN A 35 14.80 10.06 54.32
C ASN A 35 15.15 10.50 52.89
N GLU A 36 16.08 11.44 52.72
CA GLU A 36 16.46 11.93 51.38
C GLU A 36 17.32 10.91 50.62
N ILE A 37 18.18 10.16 51.31
CA ILE A 37 18.96 9.07 50.71
C ILE A 37 18.04 7.91 50.30
N TYR A 38 17.02 7.58 51.12
CA TYR A 38 16.01 6.59 50.75
C TYR A 38 15.22 7.02 49.51
N PHE A 39 14.85 8.29 49.42
CA PHE A 39 14.11 8.84 48.28
C PHE A 39 14.95 8.78 46.98
N ALA A 40 16.24 9.11 47.05
CA ALA A 40 17.16 9.03 45.92
C ALA A 40 17.40 7.59 45.44
N ILE A 41 17.50 6.63 46.37
CA ILE A 41 17.65 5.20 46.05
C ILE A 41 16.37 4.64 45.42
N VAL A 42 15.19 4.97 45.96
CA VAL A 42 13.90 4.55 45.41
C VAL A 42 13.66 5.15 44.02
N LEU A 43 14.05 6.41 43.79
CA LEU A 43 14.02 7.03 42.45
C LEU A 43 15.00 6.35 41.49
N HIS A 44 16.23 6.04 41.90
CA HIS A 44 17.20 5.37 41.02
C HIS A 44 16.81 3.92 40.69
N ILE A 45 16.27 3.17 41.67
CA ILE A 45 15.73 1.82 41.47
C ILE A 45 14.48 1.89 40.59
N GLY A 46 13.59 2.87 40.82
CA GLY A 46 12.40 3.10 40.01
C GLY A 46 12.74 3.43 38.55
N PHE A 47 13.70 4.34 38.31
CA PHE A 47 14.16 4.70 36.97
C PHE A 47 14.90 3.55 36.27
N SER A 48 15.75 2.81 36.97
CA SER A 48 16.43 1.64 36.39
C SER A 48 15.47 0.49 36.10
N CYS A 49 14.43 0.29 36.93
CA CYS A 49 13.38 -0.69 36.68
C CYS A 49 12.49 -0.28 35.49
N LEU A 50 12.11 1.00 35.38
CA LEU A 50 11.37 1.53 34.22
C LEU A 50 12.19 1.38 32.92
N TYR A 51 13.49 1.67 32.99
CA TYR A 51 14.42 1.60 31.85
C TYR A 51 14.72 0.16 31.42
N LEU A 52 14.83 -0.77 32.36
CA LEU A 52 14.94 -2.21 32.08
C LEU A 52 13.63 -2.76 31.51
N HIS A 53 12.48 -2.32 32.01
CA HIS A 53 11.17 -2.74 31.52
C HIS A 53 10.85 -2.20 30.12
N SER A 54 11.30 -0.99 29.79
CA SER A 54 11.22 -0.46 28.42
C SER A 54 12.18 -1.17 27.45
N ASN A 55 13.42 -1.47 27.86
CA ASN A 55 14.38 -2.17 27.01
C ASN A 55 14.00 -3.64 26.76
N THR A 56 13.46 -4.33 27.76
CA THR A 56 12.95 -5.71 27.59
C THR A 56 11.70 -5.77 26.72
N LYS A 57 10.76 -4.82 26.87
CA LYS A 57 9.61 -4.70 25.95
C LYS A 57 10.05 -4.43 24.51
N ASN A 58 11.04 -3.56 24.30
CA ASN A 58 11.54 -3.26 22.96
C ASN A 58 12.28 -4.47 22.35
N ALA A 59 13.19 -5.11 23.09
CA ALA A 59 13.94 -6.28 22.61
C ALA A 59 13.05 -7.51 22.32
N VAL A 60 12.01 -7.76 23.12
CA VAL A 60 11.03 -8.84 22.88
C VAL A 60 10.15 -8.53 21.68
N THR A 61 9.80 -7.25 21.46
CA THR A 61 9.02 -6.83 20.28
C THR A 61 9.84 -7.00 19.00
N ASP A 62 11.14 -6.69 19.03
CA ASP A 62 12.05 -6.83 17.89
C ASP A 62 12.32 -8.31 17.55
N ASN A 63 12.53 -9.18 18.55
CA ASN A 63 12.70 -10.62 18.35
C ASN A 63 11.42 -11.28 17.78
N PHE A 64 10.24 -10.88 18.27
CA PHE A 64 8.97 -11.36 17.72
C PHE A 64 8.79 -10.95 16.25
N LEU A 65 9.09 -9.70 15.91
CA LEU A 65 8.98 -9.24 14.52
C LEU A 65 9.98 -9.95 13.62
N GLN A 66 11.21 -10.18 14.07
CA GLN A 66 12.17 -11.00 13.32
C GLN A 66 11.62 -12.41 13.05
N LYS A 67 11.07 -13.09 14.05
CA LYS A 67 10.44 -14.40 13.83
C LYS A 67 9.24 -14.34 12.90
N LEU A 68 8.43 -13.29 12.99
CA LEU A 68 7.29 -13.06 12.11
C LEU A 68 7.76 -12.89 10.67
N TYR A 69 8.76 -12.04 10.43
CA TYR A 69 9.35 -11.87 9.10
C TYR A 69 10.03 -13.16 8.65
N SER A 70 10.90 -13.81 9.41
CA SER A 70 11.55 -15.06 8.97
C SER A 70 10.59 -16.22 8.69
N ASN A 71 9.46 -16.31 9.38
CA ASN A 71 8.46 -17.35 9.13
C ASN A 71 7.59 -17.05 7.89
N PHE A 72 7.61 -15.81 7.40
CA PHE A 72 6.73 -15.32 6.35
C PHE A 72 7.45 -14.41 5.33
N ASP A 73 8.78 -14.44 5.28
CA ASP A 73 9.65 -13.46 4.60
C ASP A 73 9.45 -13.50 3.08
N ASP A 74 8.94 -14.63 2.59
CA ASP A 74 8.58 -14.90 1.20
C ASP A 74 7.07 -14.84 0.92
N ALA A 75 6.22 -14.70 1.94
CA ALA A 75 4.77 -14.73 1.78
C ALA A 75 4.23 -13.33 1.43
N THR A 76 4.04 -13.10 0.13
CA THR A 76 3.34 -11.93 -0.41
C THR A 76 1.90 -11.83 0.09
N VAL A 77 1.29 -12.96 0.46
CA VAL A 77 -0.07 -13.10 1.00
C VAL A 77 -0.10 -14.01 2.22
N LEU A 78 -0.79 -13.55 3.28
CA LEU A 78 -0.97 -14.24 4.55
C LEU A 78 -2.46 -14.31 4.87
N SER A 79 -2.98 -15.52 5.09
CA SER A 79 -4.34 -15.65 5.59
C SER A 79 -4.39 -15.35 7.09
N ILE A 80 -5.54 -14.87 7.57
CA ILE A 80 -5.77 -14.67 9.00
C ILE A 80 -5.66 -15.99 9.78
N LYS A 81 -5.95 -17.12 9.12
CA LYS A 81 -5.81 -18.46 9.70
C LYS A 81 -4.34 -18.81 9.93
N ASP A 82 -3.48 -18.56 8.95
CA ASP A 82 -2.04 -18.84 9.06
C ASP A 82 -1.39 -17.97 10.14
N LEU A 83 -1.78 -16.69 10.19
CA LEU A 83 -1.34 -15.78 11.23
C LEU A 83 -1.81 -16.23 12.62
N PHE A 84 -3.04 -16.72 12.73
CA PHE A 84 -3.58 -17.24 13.98
C PHE A 84 -2.83 -18.50 14.43
N VAL A 85 -2.57 -19.44 13.52
CA VAL A 85 -1.79 -20.66 13.78
C VAL A 85 -0.37 -20.32 14.24
N PHE A 86 0.30 -19.39 13.57
CA PHE A 86 1.63 -18.92 13.97
C PHE A 86 1.62 -18.28 15.37
N LEU A 87 0.67 -17.38 15.63
CA LEU A 87 0.58 -16.72 16.93
C LEU A 87 0.23 -17.71 18.05
N LYS A 88 -0.59 -18.73 17.78
CA LYS A 88 -0.90 -19.79 18.75
C LYS A 88 0.31 -20.69 19.01
N LYS A 89 1.16 -20.92 18.01
CA LYS A 89 2.43 -21.65 18.17
C LYS A 89 3.45 -20.87 18.99
N GLU A 90 3.60 -19.57 18.75
CA GLU A 90 4.51 -18.71 19.53
C GLU A 90 3.99 -18.43 20.95
N PHE A 91 2.66 -18.41 21.14
CA PHE A 91 2.01 -18.13 22.41
C PHE A 91 0.93 -19.18 22.75
N PRO A 92 1.32 -20.43 23.10
CA PRO A 92 0.39 -21.53 23.31
C PRO A 92 -0.58 -21.30 24.47
N ASP A 93 -0.12 -20.65 25.54
CA ASP A 93 -0.91 -20.40 26.76
C ASP A 93 -1.85 -19.20 26.66
N VAL A 94 -1.82 -18.47 25.54
CA VAL A 94 -2.62 -17.25 25.36
C VAL A 94 -4.01 -17.60 24.81
N ALA A 95 -5.03 -17.00 25.40
CA ALA A 95 -6.43 -17.14 24.96
C ALA A 95 -6.63 -16.59 23.53
N GLU A 96 -7.53 -17.20 22.77
CA GLU A 96 -7.80 -16.83 21.38
C GLU A 96 -8.20 -15.35 21.20
N LYS A 97 -8.96 -14.80 22.16
CA LYS A 97 -9.35 -13.38 22.17
C LYS A 97 -8.14 -12.45 22.19
N THR A 98 -7.09 -12.83 22.93
CA THR A 98 -5.84 -12.07 23.04
C THR A 98 -5.00 -12.21 21.78
N ILE A 99 -5.04 -13.37 21.10
CA ILE A 99 -4.44 -13.54 19.77
C ILE A 99 -5.11 -12.62 18.76
N ASN A 100 -6.45 -12.58 18.73
CA ASN A 100 -7.18 -11.66 17.86
C ASN A 100 -6.84 -10.19 18.15
N TRP A 101 -6.69 -9.83 19.42
CA TRP A 101 -6.22 -8.50 19.81
C TRP A 101 -4.80 -8.20 19.29
N LYS A 102 -3.88 -9.18 19.37
CA LYS A 102 -2.52 -9.05 18.83
C LYS A 102 -2.53 -8.86 17.31
N ILE A 103 -3.35 -9.61 16.58
CA ILE A 103 -3.55 -9.45 15.13
C ILE A 103 -4.02 -8.02 14.82
N ASN A 104 -5.00 -7.50 15.57
CA ASN A 104 -5.47 -6.14 15.39
C ASN A 104 -4.39 -5.10 15.71
N GLN A 105 -3.58 -5.31 16.76
CA GLN A 105 -2.43 -4.43 17.03
C GLN A 105 -1.43 -4.40 15.88
N LEU A 106 -1.13 -5.54 15.24
CA LEU A 106 -0.21 -5.60 14.10
C LEU A 106 -0.75 -4.82 12.89
N LYS A 107 -2.08 -4.81 12.70
CA LYS A 107 -2.74 -3.97 11.68
C LYS A 107 -2.59 -2.48 12.02
N THR A 108 -2.95 -2.08 13.24
CA THR A 108 -2.89 -0.67 13.67
C THR A 108 -1.47 -0.11 13.61
N LYS A 109 -0.45 -0.95 13.86
CA LYS A 109 0.97 -0.58 13.75
C LYS A 109 1.50 -0.55 12.30
N GLY A 110 0.69 -0.91 11.30
CA GLY A 110 1.10 -0.93 9.89
C GLY A 110 2.09 -2.04 9.54
N ILE A 111 2.17 -3.08 10.37
CA ILE A 111 3.02 -4.26 10.12
C ILE A 111 2.29 -5.24 9.20
N LEU A 112 0.97 -5.33 9.36
CA LEU A 112 0.08 -6.07 8.45
C LEU A 112 -0.69 -5.10 7.58
N THR A 113 -0.48 -5.20 6.27
CA THR A 113 -1.23 -4.46 5.27
C THR A 113 -2.43 -5.30 4.82
N HIS A 114 -3.64 -4.74 4.89
CA HIS A 114 -4.85 -5.46 4.46
C HIS A 114 -4.94 -5.51 2.93
N MET A 115 -5.08 -6.72 2.37
CA MET A 115 -5.19 -6.95 0.92
C MET A 115 -6.64 -7.20 0.51
N SER A 116 -7.30 -8.15 1.20
CA SER A 116 -8.70 -8.49 0.99
C SER A 116 -9.27 -9.20 2.23
N ARG A 117 -10.55 -9.59 2.20
CA ARG A 117 -11.23 -10.18 3.36
C ARG A 117 -10.44 -11.39 3.89
N GLY A 118 -9.87 -11.24 5.09
CA GLY A 118 -9.11 -12.29 5.76
C GLY A 118 -7.71 -12.53 5.20
N ILE A 119 -7.22 -11.66 4.30
CA ILE A 119 -5.91 -11.77 3.66
C ILE A 119 -5.10 -10.48 3.91
N TYR A 120 -3.87 -10.65 4.37
CA TYR A 120 -2.95 -9.60 4.74
C TYR A 120 -1.59 -9.81 4.06
N SER A 121 -0.73 -8.80 4.10
CA SER A 121 0.66 -8.89 3.67
C SER A 121 1.57 -8.25 4.71
N LEU A 122 2.77 -8.81 4.91
CA LEU A 122 3.84 -8.16 5.69
C LEU A 122 4.62 -7.14 4.85
N SER A 123 4.38 -7.13 3.52
CA SER A 123 4.99 -6.18 2.62
C SER A 123 4.35 -4.79 2.78
N LYS A 124 5.21 -3.76 2.80
CA LYS A 124 4.80 -2.35 2.74
C LYS A 124 4.53 -1.94 1.30
N LYS A 125 3.66 -2.66 0.58
CA LYS A 125 3.20 -2.23 -0.73
C LYS A 125 2.26 -1.04 -0.58
N SER A 126 2.36 -0.09 -1.48
CA SER A 126 1.53 1.12 -1.46
C SER A 126 0.18 0.89 -2.14
N ALA A 127 -0.80 1.73 -1.81
CA ALA A 127 -1.97 1.91 -2.66
C ALA A 127 -1.57 2.70 -3.92
N PHE A 128 -2.27 2.47 -5.02
CA PHE A 128 -2.04 3.18 -6.27
C PHE A 128 -2.73 4.53 -6.27
N ASN A 129 -1.93 5.59 -6.42
CA ASN A 129 -2.40 6.97 -6.45
C ASN A 129 -2.04 7.58 -7.82
N PRO A 130 -2.97 7.59 -8.79
CA PRO A 130 -2.69 8.10 -10.13
C PRO A 130 -2.49 9.62 -10.13
N GLU A 131 -1.64 10.10 -11.04
CA GLU A 131 -1.52 11.52 -11.31
C GLU A 131 -2.72 12.03 -12.12
N LEU A 132 -3.47 12.98 -11.56
CA LEU A 132 -4.62 13.60 -12.21
C LEU A 132 -4.21 14.90 -12.90
N SER A 133 -3.99 14.83 -14.22
CA SER A 133 -3.61 15.99 -15.02
C SER A 133 -4.71 17.06 -15.04
N PRO A 134 -4.37 18.36 -15.20
CA PRO A 134 -5.37 19.43 -15.31
C PRO A 134 -6.39 19.21 -16.44
N ASN A 135 -5.95 18.63 -17.55
CA ASN A 135 -6.84 18.32 -18.67
C ASN A 135 -7.85 17.23 -18.31
N LEU A 136 -7.42 16.18 -17.61
CA LEU A 136 -8.28 15.10 -17.13
C LEU A 136 -9.31 15.63 -16.12
N LYS A 137 -8.87 16.45 -15.15
CA LYS A 137 -9.78 17.12 -14.19
C LYS A 137 -10.81 18.00 -14.91
N ARG A 138 -10.37 18.79 -15.90
CA ARG A 138 -11.24 19.66 -16.71
C ARG A 138 -12.29 18.85 -17.47
N LEU A 139 -11.88 17.74 -18.10
CA LEU A 139 -12.77 16.86 -18.86
C LEU A 139 -13.85 16.26 -17.95
N TYR A 140 -13.44 15.69 -16.82
CA TYR A 140 -14.34 15.12 -15.83
C TYR A 140 -15.38 16.13 -15.33
N ASN A 141 -14.92 17.31 -14.91
CA ASN A 141 -15.79 18.35 -14.35
C ASN A 141 -16.79 18.88 -15.37
N LYS A 142 -16.40 18.98 -16.65
CA LYS A 142 -17.30 19.46 -17.70
C LYS A 142 -18.38 18.43 -18.02
N VAL A 143 -18.01 17.15 -18.14
CA VAL A 143 -18.97 16.08 -18.39
C VAL A 143 -19.94 15.91 -17.22
N THR A 144 -19.43 15.89 -15.99
CA THR A 144 -20.27 15.75 -14.78
C THR A 144 -21.18 16.96 -14.52
N LYS A 145 -20.80 18.15 -14.99
CA LYS A 145 -21.68 19.34 -14.94
C LYS A 145 -22.88 19.21 -15.89
N GLU A 146 -22.65 18.77 -17.12
CA GLU A 146 -23.71 18.61 -18.13
C GLU A 146 -24.56 17.34 -17.90
N LEU A 147 -23.94 16.29 -17.35
CA LEU A 147 -24.54 14.98 -17.11
C LEU A 147 -24.33 14.57 -15.63
N PRO A 148 -25.04 15.18 -14.68
CA PRO A 148 -24.76 15.00 -13.24
C PRO A 148 -25.11 13.63 -12.67
N PHE A 149 -25.97 12.87 -13.35
CA PHE A 149 -26.48 11.58 -12.84
C PHE A 149 -25.79 10.35 -13.44
N ILE A 150 -24.87 10.52 -14.38
CA ILE A 150 -24.21 9.39 -15.04
C ILE A 150 -23.08 8.84 -14.18
N ASN A 151 -22.87 7.53 -14.24
CA ASN A 151 -21.66 6.94 -13.69
C ASN A 151 -20.51 7.10 -14.70
N LEU A 152 -19.60 8.04 -14.40
CA LEU A 152 -18.44 8.36 -15.22
C LEU A 152 -17.16 7.83 -14.57
N CYS A 153 -16.29 7.21 -15.36
CA CYS A 153 -14.92 6.84 -15.02
C CYS A 153 -13.99 7.50 -16.03
N ILE A 154 -12.87 8.07 -15.58
CA ILE A 154 -11.90 8.70 -16.46
C ILE A 154 -10.49 8.31 -16.04
N TRP A 155 -9.61 8.09 -17.02
CA TRP A 155 -8.22 7.78 -16.77
C TRP A 155 -7.32 8.09 -17.96
N ASP A 156 -6.01 7.99 -17.71
CA ASP A 156 -4.97 8.32 -18.68
C ASP A 156 -4.05 7.13 -18.89
N SER A 157 -3.81 6.73 -20.15
CA SER A 157 -2.88 5.63 -20.43
C SER A 157 -1.43 5.95 -20.06
N ARG A 158 -1.09 7.22 -19.82
CA ARG A 158 0.21 7.62 -19.24
C ARG A 158 0.50 6.96 -17.89
N TRP A 159 -0.53 6.56 -17.15
CA TRP A 159 -0.33 5.89 -15.86
C TRP A 159 0.45 4.58 -15.99
N PHE A 160 0.42 3.92 -17.16
CA PHE A 160 1.23 2.72 -17.40
C PHE A 160 2.73 2.99 -17.43
N ASN A 161 3.17 4.22 -17.70
CA ASN A 161 4.60 4.56 -17.76
C ASN A 161 5.35 4.25 -16.46
N GLU A 162 4.65 4.24 -15.31
CA GLU A 162 5.26 3.91 -14.02
C GLU A 162 5.56 2.41 -13.85
N PHE A 163 4.96 1.58 -14.70
CA PHE A 163 5.07 0.12 -14.67
C PHE A 163 5.89 -0.44 -15.84
N MET A 164 6.22 0.40 -16.81
CA MET A 164 6.95 0.03 -18.02
C MET A 164 8.44 0.35 -17.91
N VAL A 165 9.27 -0.37 -18.66
CA VAL A 165 10.69 -0.05 -18.79
C VAL A 165 10.88 1.04 -19.86
N HIS A 166 10.27 0.86 -21.03
CA HIS A 166 10.31 1.85 -22.10
C HIS A 166 9.08 2.77 -22.05
N GLN A 167 9.32 4.08 -21.93
CA GLN A 167 8.26 5.07 -21.97
C GLN A 167 7.80 5.32 -23.41
N LEU A 168 6.48 5.38 -23.58
CA LEU A 168 5.84 5.56 -24.88
C LEU A 168 5.57 7.04 -25.15
N PHE A 169 5.27 7.42 -26.39
CA PHE A 169 4.94 8.82 -26.74
C PHE A 169 3.53 8.97 -27.34
N LYS A 170 2.69 7.93 -27.22
CA LYS A 170 1.28 7.96 -27.62
C LYS A 170 0.41 7.64 -26.44
N TYR A 171 -0.52 8.54 -26.14
CA TYR A 171 -1.34 8.46 -24.96
C TYR A 171 -2.81 8.72 -25.26
N HIS A 172 -3.65 8.16 -24.42
CA HIS A 172 -5.10 8.19 -24.56
C HIS A 172 -5.71 8.58 -23.22
N ILE A 173 -6.55 9.61 -23.23
CA ILE A 173 -7.49 9.80 -22.12
C ILE A 173 -8.70 8.95 -22.44
N VAL A 174 -9.02 8.03 -21.56
CA VAL A 174 -10.18 7.16 -21.72
C VAL A 174 -11.27 7.60 -20.78
N VAL A 175 -12.45 7.82 -21.35
CA VAL A 175 -13.67 8.19 -20.65
C VAL A 175 -14.67 7.06 -20.81
N GLU A 176 -15.06 6.48 -19.68
CA GLU A 176 -16.00 5.37 -19.64
C GLU A 176 -17.29 5.82 -18.97
N ALA A 177 -18.43 5.53 -19.59
CA ALA A 177 -19.74 5.86 -19.06
C ALA A 177 -20.71 4.70 -19.23
N GLU A 178 -21.88 4.77 -18.59
CA GLU A 178 -22.95 3.80 -18.81
C GLU A 178 -23.27 3.66 -20.30
N LYS A 179 -23.63 2.45 -20.73
CA LYS A 179 -23.83 2.13 -22.15
C LYS A 179 -24.78 3.11 -22.84
N ASP A 180 -25.88 3.45 -22.16
CA ASP A 180 -26.93 4.33 -22.68
C ASP A 180 -26.56 5.82 -22.61
N ALA A 181 -25.53 6.18 -21.85
CA ALA A 181 -25.01 7.54 -21.72
C ALA A 181 -23.74 7.79 -22.55
N THR A 182 -23.12 6.74 -23.12
CA THR A 182 -21.81 6.84 -23.77
C THR A 182 -21.82 7.82 -24.94
N ASP A 183 -22.87 7.79 -25.76
CA ASP A 183 -23.03 8.67 -26.92
C ASP A 183 -23.26 10.14 -26.50
N SER A 184 -24.02 10.37 -25.43
CA SER A 184 -24.20 11.71 -24.84
C SER A 184 -22.89 12.28 -24.30
N VAL A 185 -22.08 11.45 -23.62
CA VAL A 185 -20.75 11.84 -23.14
C VAL A 185 -19.83 12.19 -24.31
N PHE A 186 -19.86 11.39 -25.38
CA PHE A 186 -19.09 11.67 -26.58
C PHE A 186 -19.45 13.02 -27.20
N ASN A 187 -20.75 13.33 -27.34
CA ASN A 187 -21.20 14.61 -27.87
C ASN A 187 -20.73 15.78 -27.01
N VAL A 188 -20.93 15.70 -25.68
CA VAL A 188 -20.48 16.74 -24.73
C VAL A 188 -18.98 17.02 -24.89
N ILE A 189 -18.15 15.97 -24.95
CA ILE A 189 -16.70 16.13 -25.08
C ILE A 189 -16.32 16.71 -26.45
N SER A 190 -16.98 16.25 -27.52
CA SER A 190 -16.70 16.67 -28.90
C SER A 190 -16.99 18.16 -29.14
N ASP A 191 -17.90 18.76 -28.36
CA ASP A 191 -18.19 20.20 -28.44
C ASP A 191 -17.00 21.09 -28.06
N PHE A 192 -16.00 20.56 -27.34
CA PHE A 192 -14.84 21.34 -26.90
C PHE A 192 -13.48 20.65 -27.09
N ASN A 193 -13.45 19.46 -27.70
CA ASN A 193 -12.24 18.73 -28.05
C ASN A 193 -12.34 18.18 -29.49
N LYS A 194 -11.24 18.23 -30.24
CA LYS A 194 -11.22 17.83 -31.66
C LYS A 194 -10.94 16.34 -31.90
N ASN A 195 -10.07 15.74 -31.10
CA ASN A 195 -9.60 14.36 -31.30
C ASN A 195 -10.33 13.41 -30.34
N VAL A 196 -11.63 13.23 -30.56
CA VAL A 196 -12.50 12.40 -29.72
C VAL A 196 -13.02 11.25 -30.55
N PHE A 197 -12.90 10.03 -30.03
CA PHE A 197 -13.30 8.82 -30.73
C PHE A 197 -14.27 8.01 -29.88
N LEU A 198 -15.45 7.73 -30.44
CA LEU A 198 -16.47 6.90 -29.80
C LEU A 198 -16.22 5.43 -30.15
N LYS A 199 -16.02 4.59 -29.14
CA LYS A 199 -15.93 3.12 -29.26
C LYS A 199 -15.05 2.68 -30.46
N PRO A 200 -13.82 3.19 -30.61
CA PRO A 200 -13.00 2.92 -31.78
C PRO A 200 -12.70 1.43 -31.90
N ASP A 201 -12.87 0.89 -33.10
CA ASP A 201 -12.43 -0.46 -33.46
C ASP A 201 -11.00 -0.44 -34.03
N ALA A 202 -10.47 -1.63 -34.35
CA ALA A 202 -9.12 -1.80 -34.91
C ALA A 202 -8.90 -1.02 -36.23
N GLU A 203 -9.96 -0.80 -37.03
CA GLU A 203 -9.86 -0.02 -38.25
C GLU A 203 -9.72 1.48 -37.94
N ILE A 204 -10.57 1.99 -37.05
CA ILE A 204 -10.54 3.38 -36.59
C ILE A 204 -9.19 3.69 -35.94
N PHE A 205 -8.66 2.77 -35.13
CA PHE A 205 -7.35 2.92 -34.52
C PHE A 205 -6.24 3.08 -35.56
N ARG A 206 -6.16 2.16 -36.51
CA ARG A 206 -5.11 2.14 -37.53
C ARG A 206 -5.21 3.30 -38.52
N ARG A 207 -6.41 3.75 -38.86
CA ARG A 207 -6.59 4.80 -39.88
C ARG A 207 -6.51 6.21 -39.30
N TYR A 208 -7.07 6.41 -38.10
CA TYR A 208 -7.26 7.76 -37.55
C TYR A 208 -6.45 7.99 -36.28
N ILE A 209 -6.52 7.09 -35.30
CA ILE A 209 -5.91 7.33 -33.98
C ILE A 209 -4.37 7.25 -34.03
N ILE A 210 -3.80 6.33 -34.83
CA ILE A 210 -2.36 6.09 -34.86
C ILE A 210 -1.54 7.36 -35.22
N ASN A 211 -2.15 8.31 -35.93
CA ASN A 211 -1.50 9.54 -36.38
C ASN A 211 -1.55 10.68 -35.33
N HIS A 212 -2.21 10.46 -34.20
CA HIS A 212 -2.31 11.42 -33.11
C HIS A 212 -1.47 10.98 -31.91
N GLN A 213 -0.81 11.95 -31.26
CA GLN A 213 -0.05 11.70 -30.02
C GLN A 213 -0.97 11.60 -28.80
N GLU A 214 -2.01 12.44 -28.76
CA GLU A 214 -3.00 12.47 -27.69
C GLU A 214 -4.41 12.48 -28.28
N VAL A 215 -5.24 11.54 -27.84
CA VAL A 215 -6.66 11.45 -28.19
C VAL A 215 -7.52 11.18 -26.96
N ILE A 216 -8.82 11.48 -27.07
CA ILE A 216 -9.82 11.10 -26.08
C ILE A 216 -10.65 9.96 -26.66
N ILE A 217 -10.79 8.88 -25.89
CA ILE A 217 -11.55 7.70 -26.27
C ILE A 217 -12.73 7.57 -25.33
N VAL A 218 -13.94 7.56 -25.90
CA VAL A 218 -15.19 7.43 -25.15
C VAL A 218 -15.75 6.03 -25.40
N LYS A 219 -15.90 5.22 -24.34
CA LYS A 219 -16.37 3.83 -24.46
C LYS A 219 -17.32 3.45 -23.30
N PRO A 220 -18.10 2.36 -23.42
CA PRO A 220 -18.91 1.87 -22.31
C PRO A 220 -18.06 1.43 -21.12
N LEU A 221 -18.51 1.81 -19.92
CA LEU A 221 -18.05 1.28 -18.66
C LEU A 221 -18.68 -0.10 -18.43
N ILE A 222 -17.85 -1.11 -18.25
CA ILE A 222 -18.31 -2.48 -17.99
C ILE A 222 -18.89 -2.56 -16.57
N SER A 223 -20.00 -3.28 -16.41
CA SER A 223 -20.65 -3.48 -15.11
C SER A 223 -19.68 -4.10 -14.08
N GLU A 224 -19.79 -3.69 -12.82
CA GLU A 224 -18.91 -4.13 -11.71
C GLU A 224 -17.42 -3.86 -11.93
N SER A 225 -17.09 -2.91 -12.83
CA SER A 225 -15.72 -2.42 -13.02
C SER A 225 -15.10 -2.01 -11.69
N PRO A 226 -13.89 -2.50 -11.37
CA PRO A 226 -13.10 -2.02 -10.24
C PRO A 226 -12.77 -0.53 -10.36
N LEU A 227 -13.50 0.31 -9.63
CA LEU A 227 -13.28 1.75 -9.57
C LEU A 227 -12.87 2.19 -8.16
N GLN A 228 -12.18 3.31 -8.10
CA GLN A 228 -11.86 4.05 -6.87
C GLN A 228 -12.14 5.54 -7.08
N GLU A 229 -12.25 6.29 -6.00
CA GLU A 229 -12.42 7.73 -6.03
C GLU A 229 -11.15 8.39 -5.51
N PHE A 230 -10.62 9.34 -6.29
CA PHE A 230 -9.40 10.07 -5.98
C PHE A 230 -9.61 11.55 -6.30
N ASP A 231 -9.42 12.44 -5.32
CA ASP A 231 -9.78 13.88 -5.43
C ASP A 231 -11.20 14.14 -5.94
N GLY A 232 -12.19 13.31 -5.55
CA GLY A 232 -13.58 13.44 -6.04
C GLY A 232 -13.80 13.01 -7.49
N ILE A 233 -12.79 12.40 -8.11
CA ILE A 233 -12.84 11.88 -9.48
C ILE A 233 -12.85 10.35 -9.43
N LYS A 234 -13.80 9.75 -10.12
CA LYS A 234 -13.87 8.29 -10.30
C LYS A 234 -12.87 7.83 -11.35
N VAL A 235 -11.96 6.97 -10.92
CA VAL A 235 -10.86 6.40 -11.72
C VAL A 235 -10.82 4.88 -11.58
N PRO A 236 -10.25 4.12 -12.52
CA PRO A 236 -10.10 2.67 -12.38
C PRO A 236 -9.11 2.32 -11.27
N CYS A 237 -9.36 1.18 -10.61
CA CYS A 237 -8.32 0.53 -9.81
C CYS A 237 -7.28 -0.13 -10.73
N LEU A 238 -6.10 -0.47 -10.21
CA LEU A 238 -5.10 -1.25 -10.95
C LEU A 238 -5.65 -2.58 -11.47
N GLU A 239 -6.54 -3.24 -10.72
CA GLU A 239 -7.16 -4.50 -11.15
C GLU A 239 -7.93 -4.36 -12.47
N LYS A 240 -8.54 -3.20 -12.72
CA LYS A 240 -9.21 -2.93 -13.98
C LYS A 240 -8.20 -2.64 -15.09
N LEU A 241 -7.23 -1.77 -14.82
CA LEU A 241 -6.19 -1.40 -15.78
C LEU A 241 -5.42 -2.63 -16.30
N LEU A 242 -5.03 -3.56 -15.43
CA LEU A 242 -4.32 -4.78 -15.83
C LEU A 242 -5.14 -5.67 -16.77
N ILE A 243 -6.43 -5.84 -16.47
CA ILE A 243 -7.33 -6.69 -17.27
C ILE A 243 -7.69 -6.01 -18.59
N ASP A 244 -7.98 -4.71 -18.57
CA ASP A 244 -8.29 -3.97 -19.80
C ASP A 244 -7.07 -3.94 -20.73
N CYS A 245 -5.86 -3.75 -20.18
CA CYS A 245 -4.60 -3.80 -20.94
C CYS A 245 -4.32 -5.16 -21.57
N LEU A 246 -4.81 -6.24 -20.97
CA LEU A 246 -4.69 -7.59 -21.50
C LEU A 246 -5.65 -7.85 -22.69
N ILE A 247 -6.76 -7.10 -22.79
CA ILE A 247 -7.82 -7.36 -23.77
C ILE A 247 -7.77 -6.41 -24.95
N ASP A 248 -7.69 -5.11 -24.66
CA ASP A 248 -7.92 -4.08 -25.67
C ASP A 248 -6.61 -3.80 -26.44
N ASN A 249 -6.15 -4.78 -27.21
CA ASN A 249 -4.85 -4.77 -27.88
C ASN A 249 -4.63 -3.53 -28.76
N ASP A 250 -5.66 -3.01 -29.42
CA ASP A 250 -5.53 -1.80 -30.24
C ASP A 250 -5.37 -0.53 -29.39
N LEU A 251 -6.15 -0.41 -28.30
CA LEU A 251 -6.08 0.71 -27.36
C LEU A 251 -4.73 0.73 -26.62
N PHE A 252 -4.19 -0.46 -26.38
CA PHE A 252 -2.96 -0.67 -25.62
C PHE A 252 -1.83 -1.21 -26.47
N ALA A 253 -1.84 -0.95 -27.78
CA ALA A 253 -0.87 -1.53 -28.72
C ALA A 253 0.57 -1.24 -28.31
N ALA A 254 0.80 -0.05 -27.77
CA ALA A 254 2.11 0.39 -27.30
C ALA A 254 2.53 -0.30 -25.97
N GLN A 255 1.57 -0.73 -25.15
CA GLN A 255 1.80 -1.42 -23.88
C GLN A 255 1.92 -2.95 -24.05
N GLN A 256 1.48 -3.52 -25.19
CA GLN A 256 1.46 -4.97 -25.40
C GLN A 256 2.85 -5.61 -25.23
N ASP A 257 3.89 -4.99 -25.79
CA ASP A 257 5.28 -5.48 -25.70
C ASP A 257 5.87 -5.39 -24.28
N GLU A 258 5.19 -4.68 -23.37
CA GLU A 258 5.65 -4.39 -22.02
C GLU A 258 4.73 -5.01 -20.96
N LEU A 259 3.77 -5.85 -21.35
CA LEU A 259 2.82 -6.47 -20.43
C LEU A 259 3.50 -7.25 -19.30
N ASP A 260 4.59 -7.97 -19.58
CA ASP A 260 5.33 -8.71 -18.56
C ASP A 260 5.90 -7.77 -17.50
N ASN A 261 6.54 -6.67 -17.93
CA ASN A 261 7.10 -5.65 -17.07
C ASN A 261 6.01 -4.91 -16.28
N ILE A 262 4.89 -4.58 -16.93
CA ILE A 262 3.74 -3.94 -16.29
C ILE A 262 3.22 -4.81 -15.16
N TYR A 263 2.95 -6.09 -15.42
CA TYR A 263 2.44 -7.02 -14.41
C TYR A 263 3.44 -7.20 -13.27
N GLN A 264 4.71 -7.49 -13.57
CA GLN A 264 5.73 -7.65 -12.52
C GLN A 264 5.88 -6.38 -11.68
N SER A 265 5.98 -5.20 -12.30
CA SER A 265 6.12 -3.92 -11.60
C SER A 265 4.92 -3.64 -10.71
N VAL A 266 3.70 -3.84 -11.22
CA VAL A 266 2.47 -3.61 -10.46
C VAL A 266 2.38 -4.54 -9.26
N PHE A 267 2.58 -5.84 -9.47
CA PHE A 267 2.50 -6.82 -8.38
C PHE A 267 3.63 -6.66 -7.36
N ASN A 268 4.79 -6.13 -7.74
CA ASN A 268 5.88 -5.86 -6.81
C ASN A 268 5.64 -4.60 -5.97
N LYS A 269 5.16 -3.52 -6.59
CA LYS A 269 5.03 -2.20 -5.94
C LYS A 269 3.70 -2.03 -5.18
N TYR A 270 2.61 -2.61 -5.68
CA TYR A 270 1.25 -2.24 -5.29
C TYR A 270 0.46 -3.37 -4.64
N LEU A 271 -0.46 -2.97 -3.75
CA LEU A 271 -1.45 -3.89 -3.18
C LEU A 271 -2.51 -4.22 -4.23
N ILE A 272 -2.54 -5.48 -4.67
CA ILE A 272 -3.51 -5.98 -5.64
C ILE A 272 -4.49 -6.93 -4.95
N ASN A 273 -5.78 -6.65 -5.09
CA ASN A 273 -6.83 -7.51 -4.57
C ASN A 273 -7.18 -8.62 -5.56
N MET A 274 -6.65 -9.82 -5.31
CA MET A 274 -6.84 -10.98 -6.19
C MET A 274 -8.30 -11.39 -6.39
N ASN A 275 -9.16 -11.17 -5.40
CA ASN A 275 -10.59 -11.47 -5.56
C ASN A 275 -11.27 -10.45 -6.49
N LYS A 276 -10.87 -9.18 -6.40
CA LYS A 276 -11.38 -8.09 -7.22
C LYS A 276 -10.96 -8.26 -8.68
N ILE A 277 -9.67 -8.53 -8.95
CA ILE A 277 -9.17 -8.73 -10.32
C ILE A 277 -9.77 -9.98 -10.97
N ARG A 278 -9.82 -11.13 -10.28
CA ARG A 278 -10.43 -12.35 -10.83
C ARG A 278 -11.93 -12.20 -11.09
N ARG A 279 -12.65 -11.46 -10.25
CA ARG A 279 -14.07 -11.13 -10.50
C ARG A 279 -14.22 -10.32 -11.78
N TYR A 280 -13.39 -9.28 -11.97
CA TYR A 280 -13.45 -8.46 -13.18
C TYR A 280 -12.97 -9.22 -14.43
N ALA A 281 -11.93 -10.03 -14.31
CA ALA A 281 -11.46 -10.92 -15.37
C ALA A 281 -12.58 -11.85 -15.86
N ARG A 282 -13.36 -12.47 -14.95
CA ARG A 282 -14.55 -13.26 -15.33
C ARG A 282 -15.60 -12.44 -16.09
N ARG A 283 -15.85 -11.19 -15.67
CA ARG A 283 -16.79 -10.30 -16.37
C ARG A 283 -16.34 -9.95 -17.78
N ARG A 284 -15.04 -10.03 -18.04
CA ARG A 284 -14.41 -9.77 -19.33
C ARG A 284 -14.03 -11.04 -20.10
N ASP A 285 -14.43 -12.22 -19.60
CA ASP A 285 -14.06 -13.54 -20.14
C ASP A 285 -12.55 -13.84 -20.19
N GLN A 286 -11.77 -13.20 -19.31
CA GLN A 286 -10.30 -13.31 -19.28
C GLN A 286 -9.72 -13.92 -18.01
N LEU A 287 -10.50 -14.70 -17.27
CA LEU A 287 -9.98 -15.34 -16.06
C LEU A 287 -8.81 -16.27 -16.39
N THR A 288 -8.97 -17.12 -17.40
CA THR A 288 -7.96 -18.11 -17.80
C THR A 288 -6.69 -17.43 -18.30
N GLU A 289 -6.83 -16.42 -19.16
CA GLU A 289 -5.69 -15.68 -19.68
C GLU A 289 -4.92 -14.95 -18.56
N PHE A 290 -5.66 -14.31 -17.65
CA PHE A 290 -5.08 -13.68 -16.47
C PHE A 290 -4.32 -14.68 -15.59
N ASP A 291 -4.93 -15.81 -15.21
CA ASP A 291 -4.26 -16.80 -14.36
C ASP A 291 -3.03 -17.41 -15.07
N ASN A 292 -3.10 -17.63 -16.40
CA ASN A 292 -1.95 -18.08 -17.20
C ASN A 292 -0.81 -17.05 -17.18
N LYS A 293 -1.11 -15.76 -17.33
CA LYS A 293 -0.13 -14.66 -17.27
C LYS A 293 0.56 -14.59 -15.92
N ILE A 294 -0.21 -14.72 -14.83
CA ILE A 294 0.35 -14.74 -13.47
C ILE A 294 1.28 -15.93 -13.27
N ASN A 295 0.87 -17.12 -13.72
CA ASN A 295 1.66 -18.33 -13.61
C ASN A 295 2.95 -18.27 -14.44
N SER A 296 2.89 -17.78 -15.68
CA SER A 296 4.05 -17.67 -16.55
C SER A 296 5.11 -16.72 -16.00
N LEU A 297 4.69 -15.68 -15.29
CA LEU A 297 5.56 -14.69 -14.68
C LEU A 297 6.10 -15.10 -13.30
N ASN A 298 5.70 -16.26 -12.77
CA ASN A 298 6.03 -16.72 -11.43
C ASN A 298 5.75 -15.64 -10.36
N ILE A 299 4.68 -14.86 -10.54
CA ILE A 299 4.33 -13.80 -9.58
C ILE A 299 3.91 -14.46 -8.28
N LYS A 300 4.66 -14.18 -7.21
CA LYS A 300 4.27 -14.58 -5.85
C LYS A 300 3.00 -13.82 -5.48
N LEU A 301 1.88 -14.54 -5.46
CA LEU A 301 0.57 -14.04 -5.01
C LEU A 301 0.55 -14.04 -3.49
#